data_AF-A0A812UMM5-F1
#
_entry.id   AF-A0A812UMM5-F1
#
_cell.length_a   1.000
_cell.length_b   1.000
_cell.length_c   1.000
_cell.angle_alpha   90.00
_cell.angle_beta   90.00
_cell.angle_gamma   90.00
#
_symmetry.space_group_name_H-M   'P 1'
#
loop_
_entity.id
_entity.type
_entity.pdbx_description
1 polymer ?
#
loop_
_entity_poly.entity_id
_entity_poly.type
_entity_poly.pdbx_seq_one_letter_code
_entity_poly.pdbx_strand_id
1 'polypeptide(L)'
;MLHLLHELEEDPEMRLLASCVYHLAELFNKMEREPRFLQQDAADRMKQLIDFSTTSYVRMAKRMVGAKIMMFPLKPKLHAMQELAYWTAVDRVNPRSYHTFKDEDLNGRIV
;
A
#
# COMPACT_ATOMS: atom_id res chain seq x y z
N MET A 1 -16.52 24.03 -9.37
CA MET A 1 -16.29 22.59 -9.17
C MET A 1 -15.29 22.01 -10.17
N LEU A 2 -15.42 22.31 -11.48
CA LEU A 2 -14.41 21.93 -12.50
C LEU A 2 -13.03 22.60 -12.30
N HIS A 3 -12.96 23.82 -11.76
CA HIS A 3 -11.67 24.49 -11.48
C HIS A 3 -10.82 23.79 -10.41
N LEU A 4 -11.46 23.21 -9.38
CA LEU A 4 -10.77 22.47 -8.32
C LEU A 4 -10.15 21.16 -8.83
N LEU A 5 -10.75 20.52 -9.84
CA LEU A 5 -10.18 19.33 -10.46
C LEU A 5 -8.96 19.67 -11.34
N HIS A 6 -8.96 20.84 -11.97
CA HIS A 6 -7.86 21.30 -12.81
C HIS A 6 -6.64 21.76 -11.99
N GLU A 7 -6.86 22.35 -10.80
CA GLU A 7 -5.79 22.67 -9.83
C GLU A 7 -5.21 21.40 -9.18
N LEU A 8 -6.03 20.38 -8.94
CA LEU A 8 -5.58 19.05 -8.49
C LEU A 8 -4.82 18.27 -9.56
N GLU A 9 -5.09 18.54 -10.84
CA GLU A 9 -4.38 17.92 -11.95
C GLU A 9 -2.92 18.39 -12.01
N GLU A 10 -2.55 19.59 -11.55
CA GLU A 10 -1.18 20.09 -11.66
C GLU A 10 -0.30 19.83 -10.43
N ASP A 11 -0.87 19.45 -9.29
CA ASP A 11 -0.11 19.18 -8.07
C ASP A 11 0.57 17.80 -8.11
N PRO A 12 1.92 17.74 -8.21
CA PRO A 12 2.65 16.47 -8.22
C PRO A 12 2.43 15.64 -6.94
N GLU A 13 2.00 16.26 -5.84
CA GLU A 13 1.75 15.61 -4.56
C GLU A 13 0.42 14.89 -4.55
N MET A 14 -0.63 15.53 -5.07
CA MET A 14 -1.93 14.90 -5.26
C MET A 14 -1.85 13.75 -6.27
N ARG A 15 -1.03 13.88 -7.32
CA ARG A 15 -0.74 12.78 -8.25
C ARG A 15 -0.04 11.59 -7.57
N LEU A 16 0.96 11.85 -6.73
CA LEU A 16 1.69 10.81 -5.99
C LEU A 16 0.78 10.11 -4.98
N LEU A 17 -0.03 10.88 -4.24
CA LEU A 17 -1.00 10.36 -3.29
C LEU A 17 -2.07 9.51 -4.00
N ALA A 18 -2.68 10.03 -5.06
CA ALA A 18 -3.68 9.31 -5.86
C ALA A 18 -3.10 8.00 -6.42
N SER A 19 -1.87 8.03 -6.93
CA SER A 19 -1.16 6.84 -7.41
C SER A 19 -0.96 5.84 -6.26
N CYS A 20 -0.52 6.30 -5.09
CA CYS A 20 -0.32 5.42 -3.93
C CYS A 20 -1.63 4.74 -3.50
N VAL A 21 -2.72 5.50 -3.41
CA VAL A 21 -4.05 5.00 -3.05
C VAL A 21 -4.57 4.01 -4.09
N TYR A 22 -4.40 4.30 -5.38
CA TYR A 22 -4.78 3.39 -6.46
C TYR A 22 -4.08 2.03 -6.34
N HIS A 23 -2.75 2.01 -6.19
CA HIS A 23 -2.00 0.74 -6.09
C HIS A 23 -2.33 -0.03 -4.81
N LEU A 24 -2.60 0.66 -3.69
CA LEU A 24 -3.08 0.02 -2.46
C LEU A 24 -4.46 -0.63 -2.66
N ALA A 25 -5.39 0.08 -3.31
CA ALA A 25 -6.70 -0.49 -3.61
C ALA A 25 -6.60 -1.70 -4.56
N GLU A 26 -5.71 -1.66 -5.55
CA GLU A 26 -5.46 -2.79 -6.43
C GLU A 26 -4.86 -3.98 -5.66
N LEU A 27 -3.94 -3.73 -4.73
CA LEU A 27 -3.34 -4.75 -3.86
C LEU A 27 -4.41 -5.44 -3.01
N PHE A 28 -5.27 -4.68 -2.33
CA PHE A 28 -6.35 -5.24 -1.52
C PHE A 28 -7.34 -6.06 -2.35
N ASN A 29 -7.74 -5.55 -3.52
CA ASN A 29 -8.60 -6.28 -4.45
C ASN A 29 -7.98 -7.60 -4.90
N LYS A 30 -6.66 -7.62 -5.14
CA LYS A 30 -5.94 -8.86 -5.49
C LYS A 30 -5.89 -9.82 -4.31
N MET A 31 -5.54 -9.35 -3.12
CA MET A 31 -5.52 -10.19 -1.92
C MET A 31 -6.92 -10.74 -1.60
N GLU A 32 -7.98 -10.04 -1.99
CA GLU A 32 -9.34 -10.52 -1.80
C GLU A 32 -9.70 -11.69 -2.73
N ARG A 33 -9.18 -11.68 -3.96
CA ARG A 33 -9.54 -12.62 -5.04
C ARG A 33 -8.61 -13.82 -5.16
N GLU A 34 -7.34 -13.65 -4.78
CA GLU A 34 -6.35 -14.71 -4.92
C GLU A 34 -6.46 -15.76 -3.80
N PRO A 35 -6.19 -17.05 -4.10
CA PRO A 35 -6.20 -18.11 -3.11
C PRO A 35 -5.05 -17.94 -2.11
N ARG A 36 -5.01 -18.79 -1.08
CA ARG A 36 -3.93 -18.81 -0.09
C ARG A 36 -2.57 -18.91 -0.75
N PHE A 37 -2.35 -19.90 -1.62
CA PHE A 37 -1.07 -20.07 -2.32
C PHE A 37 -1.14 -19.39 -3.69
N LEU A 38 -0.27 -18.42 -3.90
CA LEU A 38 -0.25 -17.58 -5.09
C LEU A 38 0.44 -18.30 -6.24
N GLN A 39 -0.14 -18.15 -7.43
CA GLN A 39 0.59 -18.41 -8.67
C GLN A 39 1.67 -17.35 -8.88
N GLN A 40 2.71 -17.68 -9.65
CA GLN A 40 3.86 -16.79 -9.87
C GLN A 40 3.43 -15.40 -10.35
N ASP A 41 2.53 -15.32 -11.33
CA ASP A 41 2.06 -14.04 -11.89
C ASP A 41 1.32 -13.18 -10.84
N ALA A 42 0.55 -13.83 -9.96
CA ALA A 42 -0.17 -13.16 -8.88
C ALA A 42 0.81 -12.64 -7.81
N ALA A 43 1.79 -13.47 -7.42
CA ALA A 43 2.86 -13.11 -6.51
C ALA A 43 3.67 -11.92 -7.01
N ASP A 44 4.13 -11.97 -8.28
CA ASP A 44 4.90 -10.90 -8.89
C ASP A 44 4.12 -9.59 -8.97
N ARG A 45 2.84 -9.67 -9.35
CA ARG A 45 2.01 -8.47 -9.40
C ARG A 45 1.71 -7.90 -8.01
N MET A 46 1.45 -8.72 -7.01
CA MET A 46 1.29 -8.24 -5.63
C MET A 46 2.56 -7.59 -5.11
N LYS A 47 3.72 -8.21 -5.34
CA LYS A 47 5.03 -7.65 -4.98
C LYS A 47 5.24 -6.28 -5.62
N GLN A 48 4.98 -6.16 -6.93
CA GLN A 48 5.07 -4.87 -7.64
C GLN A 48 4.21 -3.80 -6.98
N LEU A 49 2.95 -4.12 -6.64
CA LEU A 49 2.04 -3.16 -5.99
C LEU A 49 2.56 -2.74 -4.61
N ILE A 50 3.07 -3.68 -3.82
CA ILE A 50 3.68 -3.40 -2.52
C ILE A 50 4.92 -2.50 -2.68
N ASP A 51 5.79 -2.78 -3.65
CA ASP A 51 6.98 -1.98 -3.94
C ASP A 51 6.61 -0.54 -4.36
N PHE A 52 5.57 -0.39 -5.19
CA PHE A 52 5.03 0.92 -5.60
C PHE A 52 4.49 1.71 -4.41
N SER A 53 3.68 1.07 -3.55
CA SER A 53 3.13 1.71 -2.36
C SER A 53 4.23 2.10 -1.36
N THR A 54 5.22 1.23 -1.15
CA THR A 54 6.38 1.48 -0.28
C THR A 54 7.21 2.65 -0.80
N THR A 55 7.51 2.68 -2.10
CA THR A 55 8.27 3.76 -2.74
C THR A 55 7.52 5.09 -2.65
N SER A 56 6.21 5.08 -2.93
CA SER A 56 5.37 6.27 -2.86
C SER A 56 5.31 6.83 -1.44
N TYR A 57 5.17 5.95 -0.45
CA TYR A 57 5.19 6.30 0.96
C TYR A 57 6.51 6.98 1.37
N VAL A 58 7.66 6.42 0.99
CA VAL A 58 8.98 7.02 1.28
C VAL A 58 9.12 8.41 0.63
N ARG A 59 8.66 8.57 -0.61
CA ARG A 59 8.71 9.86 -1.31
C ARG A 59 7.81 10.91 -0.64
N MET A 60 6.61 10.52 -0.23
CA MET A 60 5.70 11.39 0.54
C MET A 60 6.31 11.75 1.90
N ALA A 61 6.85 10.78 2.63
CA ALA A 61 7.49 10.98 3.93
C ALA A 61 8.60 12.04 3.86
N LYS A 62 9.51 11.90 2.88
CA LYS A 62 10.61 12.85 2.67
C LYS A 62 10.10 14.28 2.44
N ARG A 63 9.02 14.43 1.67
CA ARG A 63 8.42 15.75 1.39
C ARG A 63 7.71 16.34 2.60
N MET A 64 6.91 15.55 3.32
CA MET A 64 6.21 15.99 4.54
C MET A 64 7.19 16.45 5.62
N VAL A 65 8.33 15.74 5.78
CA VAL A 65 9.43 16.16 6.65
C VAL A 65 10.01 17.51 6.19
N GLY A 66 10.27 17.68 4.90
CA GLY A 66 10.75 18.95 4.34
C GLY A 66 9.78 20.12 4.55
N ALA A 67 8.48 19.86 4.46
CA ALA A 67 7.40 20.83 4.69
C ALA A 67 7.07 21.04 6.18
N LYS A 68 7.77 20.36 7.11
CA LYS A 68 7.52 20.40 8.57
C LYS A 68 6.08 20.00 8.97
N ILE A 69 5.46 19.11 8.20
CA ILE A 69 4.11 18.60 8.48
C ILE A 69 4.22 17.46 9.50
N MET A 70 3.97 17.77 10.78
CA MET A 70 4.11 16.81 11.90
C MET A 70 2.97 15.77 12.00
N MET A 71 1.85 15.97 11.29
CA MET A 71 0.67 15.11 11.44
C MET A 71 0.62 13.90 10.50
N PHE A 72 1.64 13.64 9.68
CA PHE A 72 1.63 12.39 8.91
C PHE A 72 2.06 11.27 9.86
N PRO A 73 1.18 10.37 10.33
CA PRO A 73 1.60 9.24 11.16
C PRO A 73 2.59 8.39 10.34
N LEU A 74 3.86 8.64 10.60
CA LEU A 74 5.01 7.98 9.98
C LEU A 74 5.38 6.69 10.73
N LYS A 75 4.43 6.02 11.38
CA LYS A 75 4.66 4.74 12.06
C LYS A 75 3.38 3.88 12.10
N PRO A 76 3.45 2.54 11.96
CA PRO A 76 4.56 1.72 11.49
C PRO A 76 4.04 0.78 10.37
N LYS A 77 3.90 1.27 9.12
CA LYS A 77 3.40 0.40 8.03
C LYS A 77 4.46 -0.07 7.05
N LEU A 78 5.63 0.57 7.00
CA LEU A 78 6.64 0.22 6.01
C LEU A 78 7.26 -1.16 6.27
N HIS A 79 7.59 -1.46 7.53
CA HIS A 79 8.14 -2.76 7.91
C HIS A 79 7.12 -3.90 7.68
N ALA A 80 5.85 -3.67 8.03
CA ALA A 80 4.76 -4.58 7.69
C ALA A 80 4.65 -4.76 6.17
N MET A 81 4.67 -3.69 5.37
CA MET A 81 4.64 -3.80 3.91
C MET A 81 5.85 -4.56 3.33
N GLN A 82 7.04 -4.40 3.91
CA GLN A 82 8.22 -5.18 3.53
C GLN A 82 8.07 -6.67 3.87
N GLU A 83 7.48 -6.99 5.01
CA GLU A 83 7.16 -8.37 5.40
C GLU A 83 6.12 -8.98 4.46
N LEU A 84 5.07 -8.24 4.11
CA LEU A 84 4.08 -8.66 3.10
C LEU A 84 4.74 -8.89 1.73
N ALA A 85 5.71 -8.06 1.34
CA ALA A 85 6.48 -8.24 0.12
C ALA A 85 7.31 -9.54 0.18
N TYR A 86 7.90 -9.85 1.33
CA TYR A 86 8.64 -11.09 1.53
C TYR A 86 7.72 -12.32 1.42
N TRP A 87 6.57 -12.33 2.12
CA TRP A 87 5.61 -13.44 2.05
C TRP A 87 5.04 -13.64 0.65
N THR A 88 4.76 -12.56 -0.08
CA THR A 88 4.23 -12.66 -1.45
C THR A 88 5.30 -13.11 -2.44
N ALA A 89 6.53 -12.59 -2.35
CA ALA A 89 7.58 -12.84 -3.32
C ALA A 89 8.32 -14.17 -3.10
N VAL A 90 8.60 -14.50 -1.83
CA VAL A 90 9.41 -15.66 -1.44
C VAL A 90 8.52 -16.85 -1.12
N ASP A 91 7.58 -16.66 -0.20
CA ASP A 91 6.73 -17.77 0.27
C ASP A 91 5.55 -18.04 -0.67
N ARG A 92 5.27 -17.11 -1.61
CA ARG A 92 4.12 -17.13 -2.53
C ARG A 92 2.81 -17.36 -1.79
N VAL A 93 2.65 -16.67 -0.66
CA VAL A 93 1.42 -16.76 0.11
C VAL A 93 0.69 -15.44 0.11
N ASN A 94 -0.63 -15.52 -0.01
CA ASN A 94 -1.52 -14.39 0.16
C ASN A 94 -1.52 -13.96 1.64
N PRO A 95 -1.04 -12.75 1.95
CA PRO A 95 -0.93 -12.32 3.35
C PRO A 95 -2.27 -12.23 4.09
N ARG A 96 -3.38 -12.06 3.37
CA ARG A 96 -4.73 -12.13 3.94
C ARG A 96 -5.00 -13.45 4.65
N SER A 97 -4.36 -14.53 4.20
CA SER A 97 -4.60 -15.88 4.74
C SER A 97 -3.84 -16.14 6.05
N TYR A 98 -2.95 -15.25 6.47
CA TYR A 98 -2.24 -15.32 7.75
C TYR A 98 -2.79 -14.28 8.72
N HIS A 99 -3.98 -14.58 9.25
CA HIS A 99 -4.52 -13.89 10.42
C HIS A 99 -3.80 -14.36 11.69
N THR A 100 -2.58 -13.86 11.94
CA THR A 100 -1.89 -14.01 13.23
C THR A 100 -1.36 -12.69 13.79
N PHE A 101 -1.94 -11.57 13.40
CA PHE A 101 -1.90 -10.35 14.21
C PHE A 101 -3.34 -9.96 14.53
N LYS A 102 -3.89 -10.54 15.61
CA LYS A 102 -5.18 -10.12 16.18
C LYS A 102 -5.22 -8.61 16.51
N ASP A 103 -4.05 -7.97 16.58
CA ASP A 103 -3.91 -6.55 16.87
C ASP A 103 -3.76 -5.66 15.62
N GLU A 104 -3.62 -6.24 14.42
CA GLU A 104 -3.43 -5.48 13.16
C GLU A 104 -4.25 -6.07 12.02
N ASP A 105 -5.55 -6.28 12.25
CA ASP A 105 -6.47 -6.58 11.16
C ASP A 105 -6.47 -5.43 10.15
N LEU A 106 -5.71 -5.58 9.07
CA LEU A 106 -5.58 -4.60 7.99
C LEU A 106 -6.92 -4.34 7.26
N ASN A 107 -7.96 -5.12 7.55
CA ASN A 107 -9.30 -4.99 7.00
C ASN A 107 -10.37 -4.57 8.02
N GLY A 108 -10.03 -4.38 9.29
CA GLY A 108 -10.97 -3.90 10.32
C GLY A 108 -12.25 -4.72 10.50
N ARG A 109 -12.26 -5.99 10.09
CA ARG A 109 -13.37 -6.92 10.35
C ARG A 109 -13.03 -7.74 11.59
N ILE A 110 -13.25 -7.09 12.73
CA ILE A 110 -13.39 -7.75 14.02
C ILE A 110 -14.48 -8.83 13.87
N VAL A 111 -14.11 -10.09 14.11
CA VAL A 111 -15.06 -11.17 14.42
C VAL A 111 -15.36 -11.10 15.91
#